data_AF-A0A6B3FBY0-F1
#
_entry.id   AF-A0A6B3FBY0-F1
#
_cell.length_a   1.000
_cell.length_b   1.000
_cell.length_c   1.000
_cell.angle_alpha   90.00
_cell.angle_beta   90.00
_cell.angle_gamma   90.00
#
_symmetry.space_group_name_H-M   'P 1'
#
loop_
_entity.id
_entity.type
_entity.pdbx_description
1 polymer ?
#
loop_
_entity_poly.entity_id
_entity_poly.type
_entity_poly.pdbx_seq_one_letter_code
_entity_poly.pdbx_strand_id
1 'polypeptide(L)'
;HCEPGDVSLAEAALREAREESGIGALALHPGGPVRLDRHPIPGPCTQHFDVQYVALAPAAAAARISDESLDLRWFGYAEATEIGDASVGLLVAAAREALGV
;
A
#
# COMPACT_ATOMS: atom_id res chain seq x y z
N HIS A 1 -0.08 -8.24 6.65
CA HIS A 1 0.76 -7.81 7.79
C HIS A 1 2.21 -8.30 7.66
N CYS A 2 3.12 -7.92 8.58
CA CYS A 2 4.42 -8.59 8.66
C CYS A 2 4.25 -10.04 9.14
N GLU A 3 4.94 -10.97 8.48
CA GLU A 3 4.99 -12.38 8.81
C GLU A 3 6.38 -12.79 9.33
N PRO A 4 6.51 -13.88 10.11
CA PRO A 4 7.80 -14.34 10.63
C PRO A 4 8.87 -14.64 9.56
N GLY A 5 8.44 -14.89 8.31
CA GLY A 5 9.33 -15.16 7.18
C GLY A 5 9.84 -13.91 6.46
N ASP A 6 9.29 -12.73 6.73
CA ASP A 6 9.69 -11.50 6.05
C ASP A 6 11.09 -11.07 6.53
N VAL A 7 12.05 -10.99 5.61
CA VAL A 7 13.45 -10.63 5.95
C VAL A 7 13.64 -9.13 6.14
N SER A 8 12.68 -8.32 5.69
CA SER A 8 12.64 -6.87 5.90
C SER A 8 11.22 -6.31 5.76
N LEU A 9 10.98 -5.11 6.28
CA LEU A 9 9.70 -4.39 6.11
C LEU A 9 9.40 -4.07 4.65
N ALA A 10 10.44 -3.85 3.83
CA ALA A 10 10.28 -3.59 2.40
C ALA A 10 9.79 -4.86 1.67
N GLU A 11 10.32 -6.02 2.03
CA GLU A 11 9.87 -7.30 1.45
C GLU A 11 8.46 -7.66 1.90
N ALA A 12 8.12 -7.43 3.18
CA ALA A 12 6.76 -7.59 3.69
C ALA A 12 5.77 -6.72 2.89
N ALA A 13 6.07 -5.42 2.75
CA ALA A 13 5.20 -4.50 2.01
C ALA A 13 5.03 -4.90 0.54
N LEU A 14 6.09 -5.37 -0.11
CA LEU A 14 6.03 -5.80 -1.51
C LEU A 14 5.28 -7.13 -1.69
N ARG A 15 5.43 -8.08 -0.74
CA ARG A 15 4.67 -9.34 -0.73
C ARG A 15 3.18 -9.07 -0.61
N GLU A 16 2.78 -8.33 0.42
CA GLU A 16 1.38 -7.97 0.69
C GLU A 16 0.76 -7.24 -0.51
N ALA A 17 1.46 -6.25 -1.07
CA ALA A 17 0.98 -5.54 -2.26
C ALA A 17 0.76 -6.48 -3.45
N ARG A 18 1.56 -7.55 -3.61
CA ARG A 18 1.38 -8.56 -4.66
C ARG A 18 0.20 -9.49 -4.37
N GLU A 19 0.02 -9.89 -3.12
CA GLU A 19 -1.05 -10.79 -2.68
C GLU A 19 -2.43 -10.12 -2.81
N GLU A 20 -2.56 -8.88 -2.35
CA GLU A 20 -3.82 -8.14 -2.40
C GLU A 20 -4.17 -7.63 -3.80
N SER A 21 -3.17 -7.17 -4.57
CA SER A 21 -3.42 -6.62 -5.92
C SER A 21 -3.43 -7.67 -7.03
N GLY A 22 -2.82 -8.83 -6.79
CA GLY A 22 -2.53 -9.85 -7.80
C GLY A 22 -1.46 -9.46 -8.83
N ILE A 23 -0.78 -8.31 -8.66
CA ILE A 23 0.22 -7.81 -9.63
C ILE A 23 1.61 -8.29 -9.24
N GLY A 24 2.07 -9.41 -9.83
CA GLY A 24 3.39 -9.97 -9.53
C GLY A 24 4.57 -9.06 -9.90
N ALA A 25 4.41 -8.19 -10.89
CA ALA A 25 5.48 -7.33 -11.43
C ALA A 25 5.66 -5.99 -10.69
N LEU A 26 5.14 -5.86 -9.46
CA LEU A 26 5.39 -4.68 -8.64
C LEU A 26 6.87 -4.55 -8.26
N ALA A 27 7.35 -3.31 -8.27
CA ALA A 27 8.67 -2.92 -7.78
C ALA A 27 8.56 -1.70 -6.86
N LEU A 28 9.29 -1.71 -5.74
CA LEU A 28 9.33 -0.56 -4.84
C LEU A 28 10.04 0.63 -5.50
N HIS A 29 9.51 1.82 -5.29
CA HIS A 29 10.19 3.07 -5.63
C HIS A 29 11.44 3.22 -4.74
N PRO A 30 12.61 3.60 -5.30
CA PRO A 30 13.82 3.81 -4.53
C PRO A 30 13.64 4.89 -3.44
N GLY A 31 14.41 4.78 -2.36
CA GLY A 31 14.42 5.78 -1.26
C GLY A 31 13.87 5.27 0.07
N GLY A 32 13.17 4.13 0.08
CA GLY A 32 12.67 3.48 1.29
C GLY A 32 11.24 3.88 1.66
N PRO A 33 10.86 3.81 2.94
CA PRO A 33 9.54 4.20 3.40
C PRO A 33 9.26 5.68 3.10
N VAL A 34 8.05 5.99 2.65
CA VAL A 34 7.61 7.37 2.43
C VAL A 34 6.86 7.93 3.64
N ARG A 35 6.34 7.04 4.51
CA ARG A 35 5.54 7.46 5.65
C ARG A 35 5.52 6.39 6.75
N LEU A 36 5.42 6.86 7.99
CA LEU A 36 5.06 6.04 9.15
C LEU A 36 3.64 6.41 9.57
N ASP A 37 2.80 5.41 9.81
CA ASP A 37 1.42 5.62 10.25
C ASP A 37 1.12 4.93 11.57
N ARG A 38 0.16 5.51 12.28
CA ARG A 38 -0.40 4.90 13.47
C ARG A 38 -1.90 5.16 13.50
N HIS A 39 -2.69 4.13 13.23
CA HIS A 39 -4.15 4.26 13.21
C HIS A 39 -4.84 3.12 13.99
N PRO A 40 -6.00 3.40 14.61
CA PRO A 40 -6.77 2.39 15.31
C PRO A 40 -7.44 1.42 14.32
N ILE A 41 -7.57 0.16 14.72
CA ILE A 41 -8.34 -0.84 13.96
C ILE A 41 -9.33 -1.58 14.87
N PRO A 42 -10.47 -2.06 14.33
CA PRO A 42 -11.39 -2.90 15.08
C PRO A 42 -10.83 -4.31 15.29
N GLY A 43 -11.07 -4.89 16.47
CA GLY A 43 -10.73 -6.29 16.76
C GLY A 43 -9.76 -6.47 17.94
N PRO A 44 -9.17 -7.66 18.11
CA PRO A 44 -8.24 -7.94 19.22
C PRO A 44 -6.92 -7.18 19.08
N CYS A 45 -6.54 -6.81 17.86
CA CYS A 45 -5.54 -5.78 17.60
C CYS A 45 -6.26 -4.43 17.58
N THR A 46 -5.84 -3.50 18.44
CA THR A 46 -6.52 -2.21 18.60
C THR A 46 -5.88 -1.10 17.76
N GLN A 47 -4.70 -1.35 17.19
CA GLN A 47 -3.94 -0.34 16.47
C GLN A 47 -2.90 -0.97 15.54
N HIS A 48 -2.75 -0.40 14.36
CA HIS A 48 -1.64 -0.69 13.46
C HIS A 48 -0.53 0.35 13.59
N PHE A 49 0.69 -0.11 13.27
CA PHE A 49 1.86 0.72 13.08
C PHE A 49 2.42 0.39 11.70
N ASP A 50 2.19 1.28 10.74
CA ASP A 50 2.56 1.01 9.35
C ASP A 50 3.87 1.67 8.99
N VAL A 51 4.66 0.96 8.19
CA VAL A 51 5.78 1.50 7.43
C VAL A 51 5.39 1.44 5.96
N GLN A 52 5.04 2.60 5.41
CA GLN A 52 4.37 2.70 4.12
C GLN A 52 5.37 3.01 3.01
N TYR A 53 5.26 2.31 1.89
CA TYR A 53 6.15 2.41 0.72
C TYR A 53 5.34 2.75 -0.53
N VAL A 54 6.04 3.20 -1.58
CA VAL A 54 5.47 3.32 -2.93
C VAL A 54 5.93 2.12 -3.75
N ALA A 55 4.98 1.44 -4.39
CA ALA A 55 5.26 0.43 -5.40
C ALA A 55 4.73 0.89 -6.76
N LEU A 56 5.49 0.62 -7.82
CA LEU A 56 5.11 0.92 -9.19
C LEU A 56 4.74 -0.38 -9.92
N ALA A 57 3.59 -0.34 -10.59
CA ALA A 57 3.16 -1.39 -11.51
C ALA A 57 3.50 -1.01 -12.96
N PRO A 58 3.76 -1.99 -13.83
CA PRO A 58 3.77 -1.75 -15.28
C PRO A 58 2.43 -1.14 -15.73
N ALA A 59 2.47 -0.23 -16.71
CA ALA A 59 1.26 0.46 -17.19
C ALA A 59 0.15 -0.48 -17.70
N ALA A 60 0.52 -1.67 -18.20
CA ALA A 60 -0.41 -2.69 -18.68
C ALA A 60 -0.81 -3.72 -17.61
N ALA A 61 -0.43 -3.52 -16.34
CA ALA A 61 -0.76 -4.45 -15.27
C ALA A 61 -2.27 -4.47 -15.00
N ALA A 62 -2.86 -5.65 -15.11
CA ALA A 62 -4.23 -5.90 -14.69
C ALA A 62 -4.23 -6.33 -13.23
N ALA A 63 -4.98 -5.61 -12.39
CA ALA A 63 -5.21 -6.01 -11.01
C ALA A 63 -6.13 -7.24 -10.98
N ARG A 64 -5.88 -8.14 -10.03
CA ARG A 64 -6.70 -9.33 -9.79
C ARG A 64 -6.99 -9.41 -8.30
N ILE A 65 -8.27 -9.32 -7.96
CA ILE A 65 -8.75 -9.38 -6.59
C ILE A 65 -8.38 -10.72 -5.93
N SER A 66 -8.00 -10.66 -4.66
CA SER A 66 -7.77 -11.82 -3.80
C SER A 66 -8.94 -12.01 -2.82
N ASP A 67 -8.94 -13.14 -2.09
CA ASP A 67 -9.94 -13.40 -1.05
C ASP A 67 -9.83 -12.45 0.16
N GLU A 68 -8.74 -11.68 0.25
CA GLU A 68 -8.51 -10.69 1.30
C GLU A 68 -9.14 -9.31 0.97
N SER A 69 -9.54 -9.11 -0.28
CA SER A 69 -10.11 -7.86 -0.77
C SER A 69 -11.61 -7.99 -1.06
N LEU A 70 -12.40 -7.00 -0.66
CA LEU A 70 -13.84 -6.92 -0.96
C LEU A 70 -14.12 -6.36 -2.37
N ASP A 71 -13.26 -5.46 -2.84
CA ASP A 71 -13.28 -4.86 -4.18
C ASP A 71 -11.85 -4.44 -4.56
N LEU A 72 -11.55 -4.32 -5.85
CA LEU A 72 -10.23 -3.91 -6.34
C LEU A 72 -10.31 -3.23 -7.70
N ARG A 73 -9.78 -2.00 -7.78
CA ARG A 73 -9.58 -1.27 -9.04
C ARG A 73 -8.49 -0.21 -8.90
N TRP A 74 -8.12 0.40 -10.02
CA TRP A 74 -7.31 1.61 -10.05
C TRP A 74 -8.15 2.84 -9.71
N PHE A 75 -7.54 3.78 -8.98
CA PHE A 75 -8.13 5.06 -8.61
C PHE A 75 -7.22 6.21 -9.02
N GLY A 76 -7.80 7.35 -9.39
CA GLY A 76 -7.05 8.60 -9.50
C GLY A 76 -6.66 9.14 -8.11
N TYR A 77 -5.59 9.93 -8.00
CA TYR A 77 -5.14 10.45 -6.70
C TYR A 77 -6.22 11.24 -5.94
N ALA A 78 -6.99 12.08 -6.64
CA ALA A 78 -8.07 12.84 -6.04
C ALA A 78 -9.19 11.91 -5.54
N GLU A 79 -9.60 10.95 -6.36
CA GLU A 79 -10.64 9.98 -6.01
C GLU A 79 -10.22 9.13 -4.79
N ALA A 80 -8.99 8.60 -4.78
CA ALA A 80 -8.46 7.82 -3.67
C ALA A 80 -8.47 8.61 -2.34
N THR A 81 -8.19 9.91 -2.40
CA THR A 81 -8.22 10.80 -1.22
C THR A 81 -9.65 11.12 -0.77
N GLU A 82 -10.61 11.17 -1.71
CA GLU A 82 -12.01 11.46 -1.42
C GLU A 82 -12.73 10.26 -0.79
N ILE A 83 -12.49 9.05 -1.31
CA ILE A 83 -13.14 7.83 -0.81
C ILE A 83 -12.41 7.20 0.37
N GLY A 84 -11.09 7.44 0.46
CA GLY A 84 -10.24 6.93 1.53
C GLY A 84 -10.38 7.73 2.81
N ASP A 85 -9.82 7.21 3.89
CA ASP A 85 -9.75 7.95 5.15
C ASP A 85 -8.55 8.93 5.17
N ALA A 86 -8.35 9.58 6.32
CA ALA A 86 -7.24 10.51 6.51
C ALA A 86 -5.86 9.84 6.35
N SER A 87 -5.71 8.55 6.69
CA SER A 87 -4.45 7.83 6.50
C SER A 87 -4.14 7.66 5.01
N VAL A 88 -5.15 7.26 4.22
CA VAL A 88 -5.03 7.15 2.76
C VAL A 88 -4.68 8.49 2.13
N GLY A 89 -5.37 9.58 2.51
CA GLY A 89 -5.08 10.91 1.99
C GLY A 89 -3.65 11.38 2.25
N LEU A 90 -3.13 11.11 3.45
CA LEU A 90 -1.74 11.43 3.81
C LEU A 90 -0.73 10.55 3.05
N LEU A 91 -1.05 9.27 2.86
CA LEU A 91 -0.21 8.36 2.08
C LEU A 91 -0.16 8.77 0.59
N VAL A 92 -1.28 9.17 0.00
CA VAL A 92 -1.32 9.69 -1.38
C VAL A 92 -0.45 10.94 -1.52
N ALA A 93 -0.52 11.88 -0.57
CA ALA A 93 0.34 13.07 -0.58
C ALA A 93 1.83 12.71 -0.51
N ALA A 94 2.22 11.82 0.41
CA ALA A 94 3.61 11.36 0.54
C ALA A 94 4.11 10.62 -0.71
N ALA A 95 3.26 9.79 -1.33
CA ALA A 95 3.60 9.09 -2.57
C ALA A 95 3.86 10.06 -3.73
N ARG A 96 3.04 11.11 -3.84
CA ARG A 96 3.19 12.16 -4.85
C ARG A 96 4.49 12.95 -4.69
N GLU A 97 4.82 13.31 -3.44
CA GLU A 97 6.10 13.96 -3.13
C GLU A 97 7.29 13.08 -3.53
N ALA A 98 7.26 11.80 -3.17
CA ALA A 98 8.31 10.84 -3.54
C ALA A 98 8.48 10.67 -5.06
N LEU A 99 7.38 10.73 -5.81
CA LEU A 99 7.37 10.59 -7.27
C LEU A 99 7.62 11.91 -8.03
N GLY A 100 7.55 13.05 -7.34
CA GLY A 100 7.68 14.38 -7.95
C GLY A 100 6.50 14.76 -8.86
N VAL A 101 5.26 14.40 -8.50
CA VAL A 101 4.04 14.63 -9.31
C VAL A 101 2.89 15.30 -8.56
#